data_AF-A0A973RES7-F1
#
_entry.id   AF-A0A973RES7-F1
#
_cell.length_a   1.000
_cell.length_b   1.000
_cell.length_c   1.000
_cell.angle_alpha   90.00
_cell.angle_beta   90.00
_cell.angle_gamma   90.00
#
_symmetry.space_group_name_H-M   'P 1'
#
loop_
_entity.id
_entity.type
_entity.pdbx_description
1 polymer ?
#
loop_
_entity_poly.entity_id
_entity_poly.type
_entity_poly.pdbx_seq_one_letter_code
_entity_poly.pdbx_strand_id
1 'polypeptide(L)'
;MQPSVSLSGPWYRIQSIAAPSRSSSAEWDFVTVLPAVLSAAQRDRPFVIGWLSRGSGAPLELITNAGPLSPPRQPRRATDVPESPSGPQPLLFPGGARGIQLDEEYLADLADLVWTPCPGRQAPPLGGRGREFAGFDPDELKRPTLFESTLVTLMSRPFAWLVVAEPTDLLDAEVAHLRTQLNVLRQYGDASERSRFDAERAERRMQELDAFREAGLWNVRVLAGGATAEELRQIAPVLVGSVEMSHHPYRLRSAHGAVYALPEALAITMQDPADGAAAPFAATAGALAA
;
A
#
# COMPACT_ATOMS: atom_id res chain seq x y z
N MET A 1 3.24 25.64 -4.96
CA MET A 1 2.26 25.29 -3.92
C MET A 1 2.16 23.78 -3.95
N GLN A 2 2.82 23.06 -3.03
CA GLN A 2 2.74 21.59 -3.02
C GLN A 2 1.32 21.21 -2.58
N PRO A 3 0.65 20.27 -3.26
CA PRO A 3 -0.63 19.76 -2.79
C PRO A 3 -0.40 19.10 -1.43
N SER A 4 -0.99 19.67 -0.38
CA SER A 4 -1.04 19.03 0.92
C SER A 4 -1.99 17.85 0.81
N VAL A 5 -1.48 16.63 0.95
CA VAL A 5 -2.31 15.42 0.97
C VAL A 5 -3.18 15.48 2.22
N SER A 6 -4.48 15.73 2.04
CA SER A 6 -5.45 15.63 3.12
C SER A 6 -6.03 14.23 3.14
N LEU A 7 -5.96 13.58 4.30
CA LEU A 7 -6.60 12.29 4.55
C LEU A 7 -8.12 12.47 4.64
N SER A 8 -8.75 12.79 3.50
CA SER A 8 -10.17 13.11 3.43
C SER A 8 -11.02 11.86 3.19
N GLY A 9 -12.10 11.74 3.96
CA GLY A 9 -13.13 10.73 3.78
C GLY A 9 -13.53 10.06 5.08
N PRO A 10 -14.69 9.38 5.10
CA PRO A 10 -15.02 8.52 6.22
C PRO A 10 -13.98 7.40 6.30
N TRP A 11 -13.37 7.27 7.46
CA TRP A 11 -12.47 6.17 7.79
C TRP A 11 -13.27 5.02 8.37
N TYR A 12 -12.83 3.80 8.10
CA TYR A 12 -13.47 2.60 8.58
C TYR A 12 -12.45 1.70 9.27
N ARG A 13 -12.81 1.18 10.43
CA ARG A 13 -12.11 0.09 11.09
C ARG A 13 -12.74 -1.23 10.65
N ILE A 14 -11.91 -2.11 10.10
CA ILE A 14 -12.32 -3.43 9.64
C ILE A 14 -12.60 -4.31 10.86
N GLN A 15 -13.79 -4.91 10.90
CA GLN A 15 -14.20 -5.81 11.98
C GLN A 15 -14.11 -7.28 11.56
N SER A 16 -14.37 -7.58 10.30
CA SER A 16 -14.33 -8.94 9.77
C SER A 16 -13.98 -8.94 8.29
N ILE A 17 -13.31 -10.01 7.87
CA ILE A 17 -12.98 -10.31 6.48
C ILE A 17 -13.51 -11.71 6.22
N ALA A 18 -14.55 -11.83 5.40
CA ALA A 18 -15.15 -13.12 5.06
C ALA A 18 -14.57 -13.74 3.78
N ALA A 19 -13.56 -13.12 3.18
CA ALA A 19 -12.94 -13.61 1.97
C ALA A 19 -12.12 -14.89 2.24
N PRO A 20 -12.20 -15.89 1.35
CA PRO A 20 -11.40 -17.10 1.47
C PRO A 20 -9.91 -16.78 1.33
N SER A 21 -9.07 -17.45 2.13
CA SER A 21 -7.61 -17.43 2.01
C SER A 21 -7.22 -17.92 0.61
N ARG A 22 -6.40 -17.15 -0.11
CA ARG A 22 -5.93 -17.48 -1.47
C ARG A 22 -4.42 -17.28 -1.57
N SER A 23 -3.81 -17.93 -2.56
CA SER A 23 -2.40 -17.79 -2.88
C SER A 23 -2.06 -16.33 -3.21
N SER A 24 -1.07 -15.77 -2.53
CA SER A 24 -0.53 -14.44 -2.79
C SER A 24 0.11 -14.37 -4.19
N SER A 25 -0.30 -13.39 -5.00
CA SER A 25 0.24 -13.11 -6.33
C SER A 25 -0.14 -11.69 -6.75
N ALA A 26 0.68 -11.04 -7.58
CA ALA A 26 0.42 -9.68 -8.00
C ALA A 26 -0.92 -9.50 -8.73
N GLU A 27 -1.34 -10.50 -9.52
CA GLU A 27 -2.62 -10.47 -10.24
C GLU A 27 -3.82 -10.52 -9.30
N TRP A 28 -3.75 -11.36 -8.25
CA TRP A 28 -4.81 -11.42 -7.24
C TRP A 28 -4.85 -10.15 -6.41
N ASP A 29 -3.70 -9.64 -5.98
CA ASP A 29 -3.60 -8.39 -5.23
C ASP A 29 -4.24 -7.24 -6.03
N PHE A 30 -3.94 -7.17 -7.33
CA PHE A 30 -4.57 -6.24 -8.26
C PHE A 30 -6.10 -6.40 -8.31
N VAL A 31 -6.62 -7.61 -8.53
CA VAL A 31 -8.06 -7.85 -8.61
C VAL A 31 -8.77 -7.48 -7.29
N THR A 32 -8.15 -7.75 -6.14
CA THR A 32 -8.77 -7.48 -4.83
C THR A 32 -8.89 -5.99 -4.52
N VAL A 33 -7.89 -5.19 -4.91
CA VAL A 33 -7.87 -3.76 -4.62
C VAL A 33 -8.58 -2.93 -5.69
N LEU A 34 -8.75 -3.48 -6.91
CA LEU A 34 -9.31 -2.80 -8.08
C LEU A 34 -10.60 -2.00 -7.80
N PRO A 35 -11.63 -2.53 -7.12
CA PRO A 35 -12.85 -1.78 -6.86
C PRO A 35 -12.61 -0.52 -6.02
N ALA A 36 -11.71 -0.59 -5.03
CA ALA A 36 -11.43 0.53 -4.14
C ALA A 36 -10.61 1.62 -4.85
N VAL A 37 -9.58 1.23 -5.62
CA VAL A 37 -8.74 2.20 -6.34
C VAL A 37 -9.52 2.89 -7.46
N LEU A 38 -10.37 2.18 -8.21
CA LEU A 38 -11.25 2.81 -9.22
C LEU A 38 -12.24 3.77 -8.57
N SER A 39 -12.81 3.38 -7.42
CA SER A 39 -13.72 4.21 -6.63
C SER A 39 -13.04 5.49 -6.11
N ALA A 40 -11.78 5.40 -5.69
CA ALA A 40 -10.97 6.52 -5.25
C ALA A 40 -10.58 7.44 -6.43
N ALA A 41 -10.12 6.88 -7.54
CA ALA A 41 -9.75 7.62 -8.76
C ALA A 41 -10.94 8.37 -9.36
N GLN A 42 -12.11 7.73 -9.46
CA GLN A 42 -13.35 8.37 -9.95
C GLN A 42 -13.79 9.57 -9.10
N ARG A 43 -13.38 9.60 -7.83
CA ARG A 43 -13.72 10.67 -6.89
C ARG A 43 -12.57 11.66 -6.67
N ASP A 44 -11.45 11.46 -7.35
CA ASP A 44 -10.21 12.23 -7.20
C ASP A 44 -9.75 12.33 -5.74
N ARG A 45 -9.64 11.17 -5.08
CA ARG A 45 -9.26 11.07 -3.65
C ARG A 45 -8.13 10.09 -3.46
N PRO A 46 -7.28 10.27 -2.44
CA PRO A 46 -6.32 9.25 -2.07
C PRO A 46 -7.05 7.98 -1.63
N PHE A 47 -6.52 6.82 -2.02
CA PHE A 47 -6.83 5.54 -1.41
C PHE A 47 -5.90 5.32 -0.21
N VAL A 48 -6.45 4.92 0.93
CA VAL A 48 -5.67 4.72 2.15
C VAL A 48 -6.04 3.41 2.84
N ILE A 49 -5.01 2.66 3.22
CA ILE A 49 -5.10 1.51 4.11
C ILE A 49 -3.98 1.59 5.15
N GLY A 50 -4.24 1.06 6.34
CA GLY A 50 -3.20 0.92 7.33
C GLY A 50 -3.59 0.01 8.48
N TRP A 51 -2.67 -0.09 9.43
CA TRP A 51 -2.92 -0.71 10.71
C TRP A 51 -2.40 0.15 11.86
N LEU A 52 -3.07 0.06 13.00
CA LEU A 52 -2.73 0.76 14.23
C LEU A 52 -2.72 -0.25 15.38
N SER A 53 -1.65 -0.24 16.16
CA SER A 53 -1.63 -0.83 17.50
C SER A 53 -1.48 0.29 18.51
N ARG A 54 -2.38 0.32 19.51
CA ARG A 54 -2.30 1.26 20.63
C ARG A 54 -1.28 0.86 21.70
N GLY A 55 -0.58 -0.27 21.51
CA GLY A 55 0.33 -0.83 22.49
C GLY A 55 -0.40 -1.48 23.68
N SER A 56 0.36 -1.80 24.72
CA SER A 56 -0.18 -2.43 25.95
C SER A 56 -0.98 -3.71 25.72
N GLY A 57 -0.71 -4.45 24.64
CA GLY A 57 -1.44 -5.66 24.27
C GLY A 57 -2.81 -5.41 23.62
N ALA A 58 -3.11 -4.16 23.24
CA ALA A 58 -4.29 -3.86 22.43
C ALA A 58 -4.19 -4.59 21.07
N PRO A 59 -5.32 -5.13 20.57
CA PRO A 59 -5.32 -5.82 19.28
C PRO A 59 -4.94 -4.85 18.15
N LEU A 60 -4.30 -5.39 17.10
CA LEU A 60 -4.03 -4.66 15.88
C LEU A 60 -5.35 -4.32 15.17
N GLU A 61 -5.56 -3.05 14.89
CA GLU A 61 -6.74 -2.57 14.18
C GLU A 61 -6.38 -2.23 12.73
N LEU A 62 -7.12 -2.79 11.77
CA LEU A 62 -6.97 -2.47 10.36
C LEU A 62 -7.94 -1.35 9.98
N ILE A 63 -7.43 -0.34 9.28
CA ILE A 63 -8.19 0.86 8.89
C ILE A 63 -8.10 1.11 7.39
N THR A 64 -9.15 1.68 6.83
CA THR A 64 -9.18 2.08 5.41
C THR A 64 -10.19 3.20 5.18
N ASN A 65 -9.98 3.98 4.11
CA ASN A 65 -11.00 4.91 3.61
C ASN A 65 -11.82 4.32 2.44
N ALA A 66 -11.63 3.05 2.10
CA ALA A 66 -12.35 2.31 1.06
C ALA A 66 -13.74 1.87 1.52
N GLY A 67 -14.56 2.85 1.90
CA GLY A 67 -15.94 2.67 2.33
C GLY A 67 -16.87 2.17 1.23
N PRO A 68 -18.16 1.94 1.56
CA PRO A 68 -19.14 1.50 0.58
C PRO A 68 -19.25 2.49 -0.59
N LEU A 69 -19.50 1.96 -1.79
CA LEU A 69 -20.10 2.77 -2.86
C LEU A 69 -21.39 3.33 -2.28
N SER A 70 -21.56 4.66 -2.33
CA SER A 70 -22.70 5.49 -1.89
C SER A 70 -23.97 4.70 -1.51
N PRO A 71 -24.67 5.06 -0.41
CA PRO A 71 -25.57 4.16 0.29
C PRO A 71 -26.48 3.40 -0.68
N PRO A 72 -26.60 2.08 -0.54
CA PRO A 72 -27.36 1.25 -1.47
C PRO A 72 -28.73 1.88 -1.63
N ARG A 73 -29.10 2.18 -2.88
CA ARG A 73 -30.44 2.67 -3.22
C ARG A 73 -31.41 1.64 -2.69
N GLN A 74 -32.05 1.91 -1.55
CA GLN A 74 -32.95 0.95 -0.94
C GLN A 74 -34.00 0.59 -2.00
N PRO A 75 -34.29 -0.71 -2.23
CA PRO A 75 -35.41 -1.07 -3.07
C PRO A 75 -36.65 -0.36 -2.52
N ARG A 76 -37.47 0.23 -3.40
CA ARG A 76 -38.62 1.13 -3.12
C ARG A 76 -39.68 0.64 -2.10
N ARG A 77 -39.47 -0.49 -1.42
CA ARG A 77 -40.35 -1.10 -0.43
C ARG A 77 -40.00 -0.84 1.03
N ALA A 78 -38.92 -0.14 1.34
CA ALA A 78 -38.63 0.29 2.70
C ALA A 78 -39.08 1.75 2.88
N THR A 79 -40.29 1.93 3.39
CA THR A 79 -40.71 3.18 4.02
C THR A 79 -40.09 3.19 5.41
N ASP A 80 -38.91 3.78 5.56
CA ASP A 80 -38.46 4.30 6.85
C ASP A 80 -37.33 5.33 6.65
N VAL A 81 -37.29 6.28 7.58
CA VAL A 81 -36.42 7.46 7.65
C VAL A 81 -34.93 7.07 7.51
N PRO A 82 -34.07 7.86 6.84
CA PRO A 82 -32.66 7.55 6.74
C PRO A 82 -31.97 7.77 8.09
N GLU A 83 -32.00 6.76 8.97
CA GLU A 83 -31.02 6.62 10.05
C GLU A 83 -29.67 6.23 9.44
N SER A 84 -28.60 6.86 9.92
CA SER A 84 -27.22 6.42 9.65
C SER A 84 -27.12 4.92 9.99
N PRO A 85 -26.51 4.08 9.14
CA PRO A 85 -26.45 2.64 9.39
C PRO A 85 -25.70 2.37 10.70
N SER A 86 -26.41 1.92 11.74
CA SER A 86 -25.87 1.66 13.08
C SER A 86 -25.07 0.36 13.20
N GLY A 87 -24.60 -0.19 12.08
CA GLY A 87 -23.93 -1.49 12.03
C GLY A 87 -22.82 -1.58 10.97
N PRO A 88 -22.05 -2.68 10.97
CA PRO A 88 -20.89 -2.83 10.10
C PRO A 88 -21.28 -2.74 8.63
N GLN A 89 -20.65 -1.84 7.88
CA GLN A 89 -20.92 -1.57 6.47
C GLN A 89 -20.00 -2.40 5.57
N PRO A 90 -20.45 -2.82 4.38
CA PRO A 90 -19.57 -3.48 3.42
C PRO A 90 -18.48 -2.49 2.94
N LEU A 91 -17.24 -2.96 2.91
CA LEU A 91 -16.10 -2.18 2.42
C LEU A 91 -15.69 -2.64 1.02
N LEU A 92 -15.08 -1.73 0.26
CA LEU A 92 -14.53 -2.05 -1.06
C LEU A 92 -13.18 -2.74 -0.97
N PHE A 93 -12.44 -2.50 0.12
CA PHE A 93 -11.18 -3.17 0.39
C PHE A 93 -10.96 -3.31 1.91
N PRO A 94 -10.40 -4.43 2.38
CA PRO A 94 -10.16 -5.68 1.68
C PRO A 94 -11.46 -6.30 1.12
N GLY A 95 -11.35 -7.10 0.06
CA GLY A 95 -12.51 -7.76 -0.53
C GLY A 95 -13.30 -8.58 0.50
N GLY A 96 -14.62 -8.43 0.54
CA GLY A 96 -15.49 -9.13 1.50
C GLY A 96 -15.38 -8.65 2.95
N ALA A 97 -14.69 -7.53 3.20
CA ALA A 97 -14.58 -6.94 4.52
C ALA A 97 -15.84 -6.16 4.92
N ARG A 98 -16.10 -6.11 6.23
CA ARG A 98 -17.06 -5.20 6.85
C ARG A 98 -16.38 -4.35 7.90
N GLY A 99 -16.78 -3.09 8.01
CA GLY A 99 -16.19 -2.17 8.97
C GLY A 99 -17.19 -1.19 9.56
N ILE A 100 -16.80 -0.60 10.67
CA ILE A 100 -17.52 0.50 11.30
C ILE A 100 -16.83 1.80 10.97
N GLN A 101 -17.61 2.85 10.74
CA GLN A 101 -17.06 4.18 10.54
C GLN A 101 -16.36 4.63 11.83
N LEU A 102 -15.19 5.23 11.67
CA LEU A 102 -14.39 5.79 12.74
C LEU A 102 -14.76 7.26 12.95
N ASP A 103 -14.72 7.67 14.21
CA ASP A 103 -14.93 9.06 14.62
C ASP A 103 -13.63 9.86 14.43
N GLU A 104 -13.74 11.19 14.41
CA GLU A 104 -12.59 12.09 14.23
C GLU A 104 -11.54 11.94 15.35
N GLU A 105 -11.96 11.58 16.56
CA GLU A 105 -11.05 11.30 17.69
C GLU A 105 -10.06 10.17 17.37
N TYR A 106 -10.44 9.19 16.55
CA TYR A 106 -9.53 8.12 16.15
C TYR A 106 -8.36 8.63 15.31
N LEU A 107 -8.58 9.66 14.50
CA LEU A 107 -7.52 10.28 13.70
C LEU A 107 -6.57 11.10 14.57
N ALA A 108 -7.00 11.55 15.76
CA ALA A 108 -6.11 12.20 16.72
C ALA A 108 -5.04 11.22 17.24
N ASP A 109 -5.38 9.95 17.48
CA ASP A 109 -4.41 8.92 17.87
C ASP A 109 -3.29 8.77 16.82
N LEU A 110 -3.61 8.91 15.53
CA LEU A 110 -2.61 8.89 14.45
C LEU A 110 -1.76 10.18 14.43
N ALA A 111 -2.35 11.32 14.81
CA ALA A 111 -1.66 12.60 14.86
C ALA A 111 -0.66 12.69 16.02
N ASP A 112 -0.90 11.95 17.11
CA ASP A 112 -0.02 11.89 18.28
C ASP A 112 1.27 11.08 18.04
N LEU A 113 1.30 10.24 17.00
CA LEU A 113 2.48 9.49 16.62
C LEU A 113 3.49 10.35 15.87
N VAL A 114 4.77 10.00 16.00
CA VAL A 114 5.83 10.49 15.11
C VAL A 114 5.96 9.54 13.92
N TRP A 115 6.21 10.11 12.75
CA TRP A 115 6.18 9.39 11.48
C TRP A 115 7.52 9.45 10.75
N THR A 116 7.84 8.36 10.05
CA THR A 116 8.95 8.31 9.10
C THR A 116 8.44 7.74 7.79
N PRO A 117 8.77 8.35 6.64
CA PRO A 117 8.47 7.75 5.36
C PRO A 117 9.29 6.48 5.14
N CYS A 118 8.70 5.55 4.39
CA CYS A 118 9.33 4.34 3.91
C CYS A 118 9.44 4.44 2.38
N PRO A 119 10.49 5.08 1.83
CA PRO A 119 10.65 5.23 0.38
C PRO A 119 10.60 3.89 -0.35
N GLY A 120 9.95 3.89 -1.51
CA GLY A 120 9.86 2.73 -2.38
C GLY A 120 10.70 2.92 -3.65
N ARG A 121 11.17 1.81 -4.21
CA ARG A 121 11.81 1.77 -5.52
C ARG A 121 11.39 0.55 -6.30
N GLN A 122 11.49 0.64 -7.62
CA GLN A 122 11.42 -0.55 -8.46
C GLN A 122 12.62 -1.45 -8.21
N ALA A 123 12.35 -2.71 -7.94
CA ALA A 123 13.35 -3.75 -7.86
C ALA A 123 12.77 -5.00 -8.51
N PRO A 124 13.56 -5.74 -9.32
CA PRO A 124 13.11 -7.02 -9.84
C PRO A 124 12.57 -7.89 -8.71
N PRO A 125 11.45 -8.61 -8.92
CA PRO A 125 11.04 -9.65 -7.99
C PRO A 125 12.26 -10.54 -7.72
N LEU A 126 12.55 -10.81 -6.45
CA LEU A 126 13.56 -11.81 -6.11
C LEU A 126 13.09 -13.08 -6.79
N GLY A 127 13.84 -13.53 -7.79
CA GLY A 127 13.40 -14.56 -8.72
C GLY A 127 12.74 -15.71 -7.95
N GLY A 128 11.43 -15.83 -8.11
CA GLY A 128 10.74 -17.02 -7.68
C GLY A 128 11.36 -18.15 -8.48
N ARG A 129 12.18 -18.98 -7.82
CA ARG A 129 12.22 -20.39 -8.18
C ARG A 129 10.79 -20.89 -8.04
N GLY A 130 9.97 -20.69 -9.07
CA GLY A 130 8.64 -21.29 -9.22
C GLY A 130 8.72 -22.81 -9.42
N ARG A 131 9.66 -23.48 -8.74
CA ARG A 131 9.89 -24.92 -8.82
C ARG A 131 10.17 -25.61 -7.49
N GLU A 132 10.03 -24.91 -6.34
CA GLU A 132 10.25 -25.53 -5.02
C GLU A 132 9.11 -25.27 -4.01
N PHE A 133 7.93 -24.78 -4.43
CA PHE A 133 6.75 -24.68 -3.55
C PHE A 133 5.76 -25.86 -3.70
N ALA A 134 6.17 -26.94 -4.36
CA ALA A 134 5.33 -28.14 -4.54
C ALA A 134 5.42 -29.15 -3.37
N GLY A 135 5.89 -28.72 -2.19
CA GLY A 135 6.15 -29.64 -1.07
C GLY A 135 6.04 -29.04 0.33
N PHE A 136 5.44 -27.84 0.49
CA PHE A 136 5.18 -27.33 1.83
C PHE A 136 4.00 -28.09 2.44
N ASP A 137 4.24 -28.66 3.63
CA ASP A 137 3.20 -29.25 4.46
C ASP A 137 2.15 -28.16 4.76
N PRO A 138 0.84 -28.41 4.58
CA PRO A 138 -0.21 -27.47 4.96
C PRO A 138 -0.14 -26.99 6.42
N ASP A 139 0.59 -27.67 7.31
CA ASP A 139 0.87 -27.20 8.66
C ASP A 139 2.03 -26.17 8.75
N GLU A 140 2.92 -26.06 7.75
CA GLU A 140 3.92 -24.98 7.69
C GLU A 140 3.30 -23.64 7.28
N LEU A 141 2.23 -23.64 6.50
CA LEU A 141 1.42 -22.44 6.20
C LEU A 141 0.69 -21.88 7.43
N LYS A 142 0.59 -22.64 8.52
CA LYS A 142 -0.03 -22.21 9.79
C LYS A 142 0.98 -21.77 10.85
N ARG A 143 2.29 -21.93 10.60
CA ARG A 143 3.30 -21.47 11.55
C ARG A 143 3.38 -19.94 11.48
N PRO A 144 3.39 -19.25 12.62
CA PRO A 144 3.56 -17.81 12.63
C PRO A 144 4.82 -17.43 11.87
N THR A 145 4.67 -16.55 10.89
CA THR A 145 5.81 -15.98 10.18
C THR A 145 6.75 -15.27 11.17
N LEU A 146 8.02 -15.06 10.80
CA LEU A 146 8.92 -14.21 11.59
C LEU A 146 8.30 -12.82 11.83
N PHE A 147 7.49 -12.35 10.89
CA PHE A 147 6.66 -11.17 11.06
C PHE A 147 5.63 -11.32 12.18
N GLU A 148 4.79 -12.37 12.17
CA GLU A 148 3.77 -12.58 13.21
C GLU A 148 4.38 -12.70 14.62
N SER A 149 5.50 -13.41 14.74
CA SER A 149 6.22 -13.49 16.02
C SER A 149 6.83 -12.15 16.46
N THR A 150 7.29 -11.33 15.52
CA THR A 150 7.81 -9.99 15.83
C THR A 150 6.69 -9.01 16.15
N LEU A 151 5.54 -9.10 15.47
CA LEU A 151 4.35 -8.30 15.76
C LEU A 151 3.88 -8.49 17.20
N VAL A 152 3.88 -9.72 17.73
CA VAL A 152 3.52 -9.97 19.13
C VAL A 152 4.41 -9.18 20.09
N THR A 153 5.71 -9.07 19.79
CA THR A 153 6.65 -8.29 20.60
C THR A 153 6.39 -6.78 20.45
N LEU A 154 6.05 -6.34 19.23
CA LEU A 154 5.75 -4.95 18.90
C LEU A 154 4.44 -4.44 19.50
N MET A 155 3.42 -5.30 19.68
CA MET A 155 2.12 -4.95 20.28
C MET A 155 2.20 -4.47 21.74
N SER A 156 3.37 -4.56 22.38
CA SER A 156 3.60 -3.91 23.67
C SER A 156 3.66 -2.38 23.56
N ARG A 157 3.96 -1.83 22.37
CA ARG A 157 4.18 -0.39 22.13
C ARG A 157 3.20 0.16 21.09
N PRO A 158 2.91 1.48 21.09
CA PRO A 158 2.11 2.08 20.05
C PRO A 158 2.89 2.14 18.73
N PHE A 159 2.31 1.63 17.66
CA PHE A 159 2.86 1.77 16.32
C PHE A 159 1.75 1.79 15.26
N ALA A 160 2.07 2.38 14.11
CA ALA A 160 1.15 2.45 12.98
C ALA A 160 1.88 2.23 11.65
N TRP A 161 1.12 1.83 10.65
CA TRP A 161 1.54 1.73 9.26
C TRP A 161 0.45 2.29 8.38
N LEU A 162 0.81 3.17 7.45
CA LEU A 162 -0.13 3.76 6.51
C LEU A 162 0.43 3.66 5.10
N VAL A 163 -0.41 3.20 4.17
CA VAL A 163 -0.19 3.27 2.73
C VAL A 163 -1.20 4.27 2.17
N VAL A 164 -0.69 5.37 1.62
CA VAL A 164 -1.47 6.46 1.04
C VAL A 164 -1.15 6.53 -0.44
N ALA A 165 -2.14 6.26 -1.29
CA ALA A 165 -1.99 6.25 -2.74
C ALA A 165 -2.82 7.39 -3.33
N GLU A 166 -2.19 8.37 -3.95
CA GLU A 166 -2.87 9.44 -4.68
C GLU A 166 -2.99 9.08 -6.17
N PRO A 167 -4.15 9.34 -6.80
CA PRO A 167 -4.32 9.11 -8.23
C PRO A 167 -3.37 10.01 -9.03
N THR A 168 -2.88 9.51 -10.17
CA THR A 168 -2.05 10.30 -11.09
C THR A 168 -2.37 9.98 -12.55
N ASP A 169 -2.16 10.96 -13.42
CA ASP A 169 -2.33 10.88 -14.88
C ASP A 169 -1.02 10.55 -15.63
N LEU A 170 0.04 10.20 -14.90
CA LEU A 170 1.39 9.98 -15.45
C LEU A 170 1.57 8.69 -16.25
N LEU A 171 0.58 7.79 -16.28
CA LEU A 171 0.70 6.49 -16.96
C LEU A 171 1.09 6.65 -18.43
N ASP A 172 0.36 7.46 -19.20
CA ASP A 172 0.60 7.62 -20.64
C ASP A 172 1.97 8.26 -20.91
N ALA A 173 2.38 9.20 -20.06
CA ALA A 173 3.69 9.85 -20.14
C ALA A 173 4.82 8.84 -19.86
N GLU A 174 4.66 7.97 -18.86
CA GLU A 174 5.64 6.93 -18.53
C GLU A 174 5.75 5.88 -19.64
N VAL A 175 4.61 5.44 -20.20
CA VAL A 175 4.58 4.52 -21.36
C VAL A 175 5.28 5.14 -22.56
N ALA A 176 5.04 6.41 -22.87
CA ALA A 176 5.71 7.11 -23.97
C ALA A 176 7.22 7.27 -23.74
N HIS A 177 7.62 7.56 -22.50
CA HIS A 177 9.03 7.66 -22.11
C HIS A 177 9.75 6.31 -22.30
N LEU A 178 9.17 5.23 -21.77
CA LEU A 178 9.75 3.89 -21.87
C LEU A 178 9.85 3.40 -23.32
N ARG A 179 8.85 3.70 -24.18
CA ARG A 179 8.92 3.38 -25.62
C ARG A 179 10.12 4.07 -26.29
N THR A 180 10.30 5.35 -26.01
CA THR A 180 11.44 6.12 -26.52
C THR A 180 12.77 5.55 -26.01
N GLN A 181 12.86 5.27 -24.70
CA GLN A 181 14.05 4.71 -24.07
C GLN A 181 14.42 3.34 -24.65
N LEU A 182 13.45 2.45 -24.84
CA LEU A 182 13.68 1.11 -25.40
C LEU A 182 14.14 1.16 -26.85
N ASN A 183 13.63 2.10 -27.66
CA ASN A 183 14.12 2.28 -29.03
C ASN A 183 15.61 2.66 -29.04
N VAL A 184 16.02 3.60 -28.18
CA VAL A 184 17.43 4.01 -28.03
C VAL A 184 18.28 2.85 -27.52
N LEU A 185 17.83 2.16 -26.47
CA LEU A 185 18.57 1.04 -25.88
C LEU A 185 18.70 -0.14 -26.85
N ARG A 186 17.71 -0.43 -27.69
CA ARG A 186 17.84 -1.48 -28.72
C ARG A 186 18.77 -1.08 -29.86
N GLN A 187 18.81 0.21 -30.21
CA GLN A 187 19.67 0.71 -31.28
C GLN A 187 21.14 0.81 -30.87
N TYR A 188 21.44 1.06 -29.58
CA TYR A 188 22.80 1.31 -29.09
C TYR A 188 23.25 0.38 -27.94
N GLY A 189 22.42 -0.59 -27.54
CA GLY A 189 22.58 -1.34 -26.28
C GLY A 189 23.46 -2.58 -26.33
N ASP A 190 23.94 -2.99 -27.51
CA ASP A 190 24.96 -4.05 -27.61
C ASP A 190 26.36 -3.57 -27.18
N ALA A 191 26.53 -2.27 -26.90
CA ALA A 191 27.81 -1.69 -26.51
C ALA A 191 28.22 -1.97 -25.05
N SER A 192 27.30 -2.33 -24.14
CA SER A 192 27.64 -2.60 -22.74
C SER A 192 26.63 -3.50 -22.01
N GLU A 193 27.10 -4.26 -21.00
CA GLU A 193 26.23 -5.05 -20.12
C GLU A 193 25.22 -4.17 -19.36
N ARG A 194 25.62 -2.95 -18.97
CA ARG A 194 24.74 -2.00 -18.29
C ARG A 194 23.55 -1.60 -19.17
N SER A 195 23.79 -1.34 -20.45
CA SER A 195 22.73 -1.02 -21.42
C SER A 195 21.74 -2.18 -21.58
N ARG A 196 22.21 -3.43 -21.51
CA ARG A 196 21.35 -4.62 -21.54
C ARG A 196 20.47 -4.71 -20.29
N PHE A 197 21.03 -4.53 -19.10
CA PHE A 197 20.26 -4.52 -17.86
C PHE A 197 19.22 -3.38 -17.81
N ASP A 198 19.57 -2.20 -18.31
CA ASP A 198 18.65 -1.07 -18.38
C ASP A 198 17.51 -1.33 -19.39
N ALA A 199 17.80 -2.01 -20.51
CA ALA A 199 16.79 -2.44 -21.47
C ALA A 199 15.83 -3.47 -20.84
N GLU A 200 16.36 -4.50 -20.19
CA GLU A 200 15.54 -5.49 -19.49
C GLU A 200 14.67 -4.86 -18.40
N ARG A 201 15.21 -3.90 -17.63
CA ARG A 201 14.43 -3.18 -16.61
C ARG A 201 13.28 -2.40 -17.26
N ALA A 202 13.55 -1.67 -18.33
CA ALA A 202 12.55 -0.90 -19.05
C ALA A 202 11.47 -1.79 -19.71
N GLU A 203 11.85 -2.95 -20.25
CA GLU A 203 10.91 -3.93 -20.81
C GLU A 203 10.00 -4.52 -19.74
N ARG A 204 10.55 -4.91 -18.58
CA ARG A 204 9.75 -5.41 -17.44
C ARG A 204 8.79 -4.35 -16.93
N ARG A 205 9.23 -3.10 -16.84
CA ARG A 205 8.35 -1.99 -16.44
C ARG A 205 7.23 -1.79 -17.45
N MET A 206 7.51 -1.87 -18.75
CA MET A 206 6.46 -1.80 -19.79
C MET A 206 5.42 -2.92 -19.63
N GLN A 207 5.88 -4.17 -19.42
CA GLN A 207 5.00 -5.32 -19.21
C GLN A 207 4.12 -5.16 -17.98
N GLU A 208 4.67 -4.62 -16.88
CA GLU A 208 3.91 -4.33 -15.67
C GLU A 208 2.82 -3.28 -15.92
N LEU A 209 3.17 -2.17 -16.58
CA LEU A 209 2.21 -1.11 -16.89
C LEU A 209 1.09 -1.62 -17.81
N ASP A 210 1.42 -2.45 -18.79
CA ASP A 210 0.42 -3.06 -19.67
C ASP A 210 -0.49 -4.05 -18.93
N ALA A 211 0.05 -4.83 -17.98
CA ALA A 211 -0.71 -5.81 -17.20
C ALA A 211 -1.72 -5.17 -16.24
N PHE A 212 -1.35 -4.05 -15.61
CA PHE A 212 -2.14 -3.40 -14.56
C PHE A 212 -2.71 -2.03 -14.95
N ARG A 213 -2.76 -1.75 -16.27
CA ARG A 213 -3.19 -0.46 -16.83
C ARG A 213 -4.57 0.04 -16.37
N GLU A 214 -5.49 -0.88 -16.07
CA GLU A 214 -6.90 -0.54 -15.80
C GLU A 214 -7.06 0.37 -14.58
N ALA A 215 -6.18 0.22 -13.58
CA ALA A 215 -6.21 1.05 -12.37
C ALA A 215 -5.30 2.28 -12.44
N GLY A 216 -4.56 2.46 -13.54
CA GLY A 216 -3.60 3.55 -13.67
C GLY A 216 -2.35 3.41 -12.78
N LEU A 217 -1.59 4.51 -12.72
CA LEU A 217 -0.50 4.69 -11.77
C LEU A 217 -0.97 5.48 -10.56
N TRP A 218 -0.27 5.25 -9.44
CA TRP A 218 -0.54 5.90 -8.17
C TRP A 218 0.74 6.45 -7.58
N ASN A 219 0.67 7.65 -7.00
CA ASN A 219 1.73 8.21 -6.18
C ASN A 219 1.60 7.65 -4.77
N VAL A 220 2.43 6.67 -4.44
CA VAL A 220 2.33 5.90 -3.20
C VAL A 220 3.30 6.45 -2.16
N ARG A 221 2.77 6.77 -0.97
CA ARG A 221 3.53 7.00 0.25
C ARG A 221 3.25 5.89 1.23
N VAL A 222 4.33 5.36 1.79
CA VAL A 222 4.26 4.41 2.88
C VAL A 222 4.88 5.08 4.10
N LEU A 223 4.17 5.07 5.22
CA LEU A 223 4.59 5.71 6.46
C LEU A 223 4.58 4.69 7.60
N ALA A 224 5.64 4.69 8.39
CA ALA A 224 5.69 4.01 9.68
C ALA A 224 5.55 5.03 10.81
N GLY A 225 4.70 4.73 11.79
CA GLY A 225 4.41 5.57 12.95
C GLY A 225 4.82 4.87 14.24
N GLY A 226 5.28 5.64 15.22
CA GLY A 226 5.61 5.17 16.57
C GLY A 226 5.42 6.28 17.60
N ALA A 227 5.35 5.93 18.89
CA ALA A 227 5.12 6.93 19.94
C ALA A 227 6.31 7.89 20.11
N THR A 228 7.54 7.41 19.90
CA THR A 228 8.76 8.23 19.98
C THR A 228 9.70 7.98 18.80
N ALA A 229 10.62 8.92 18.57
CA ALA A 229 11.62 8.80 17.50
C ALA A 229 12.56 7.60 17.70
N GLU A 230 12.83 7.25 18.96
CA GLU A 230 13.69 6.11 19.30
C GLU A 230 13.01 4.78 19.01
N GLU A 231 11.75 4.63 19.43
CA GLU A 231 10.97 3.43 19.11
C GLU A 231 10.78 3.29 17.61
N LEU A 232 10.47 4.39 16.92
CA LEU A 232 10.28 4.36 15.47
C LEU A 232 11.52 3.86 14.73
N ARG A 233 12.73 4.24 15.16
CA ARG A 233 13.99 3.71 14.59
C ARG A 233 14.15 2.21 14.76
N GLN A 234 13.58 1.62 15.81
CA GLN A 234 13.62 0.18 16.06
C GLN A 234 12.53 -0.57 15.26
N ILE A 235 11.33 0.02 15.17
CA ILE A 235 10.15 -0.63 14.61
C ILE A 235 10.09 -0.51 13.08
N ALA A 236 10.47 0.64 12.50
CA ALA A 236 10.33 0.87 11.06
C ALA A 236 11.08 -0.15 10.18
N PRO A 237 12.33 -0.57 10.51
CA PRO A 237 13.02 -1.62 9.74
C PRO A 237 12.34 -2.97 9.80
N VAL A 238 11.74 -3.30 10.95
CA VAL A 238 10.99 -4.54 11.14
C VAL A 238 9.71 -4.52 10.29
N LEU A 239 8.95 -3.43 10.34
CA LEU A 239 7.74 -3.27 9.53
C LEU A 239 8.07 -3.36 8.04
N VAL A 240 9.06 -2.61 7.57
CA VAL A 240 9.51 -2.63 6.17
C VAL A 240 9.97 -4.03 5.74
N GLY A 241 10.74 -4.73 6.58
CA GLY A 241 11.23 -6.08 6.28
C GLY A 241 10.13 -7.15 6.29
N SER A 242 8.95 -6.82 6.80
CA SER A 242 7.84 -7.76 6.95
C SER A 242 6.74 -7.61 5.92
N VAL A 243 6.73 -6.52 5.15
CA VAL A 243 5.77 -6.30 4.07
C VAL A 243 6.04 -7.31 2.95
N GLU A 244 5.01 -8.03 2.52
CA GLU A 244 5.12 -9.08 1.52
C GLU A 244 5.11 -8.49 0.10
N MET A 245 6.17 -7.78 -0.24
CA MET A 245 6.33 -7.25 -1.60
C MET A 245 6.97 -8.26 -2.57
N SER A 246 7.16 -9.54 -2.21
CA SER A 246 7.94 -10.47 -3.06
C SER A 246 7.30 -10.68 -4.44
N HIS A 247 5.98 -10.60 -4.52
CA HIS A 247 5.20 -10.75 -5.75
C HIS A 247 5.16 -9.48 -6.61
N HIS A 248 5.47 -8.32 -6.03
CA HIS A 248 5.46 -7.03 -6.73
C HIS A 248 6.87 -6.53 -7.04
N PRO A 249 7.09 -5.78 -8.13
CA PRO A 249 8.40 -5.28 -8.51
C PRO A 249 8.84 -4.05 -7.70
N TYR A 250 8.45 -3.96 -6.42
CA TYR A 250 8.77 -2.85 -5.53
C TYR A 250 9.46 -3.34 -4.27
N ARG A 251 10.35 -2.50 -3.73
CA ARG A 251 10.96 -2.72 -2.41
C ARG A 251 10.90 -1.42 -1.63
N LEU A 252 10.52 -1.55 -0.37
CA LEU A 252 10.53 -0.46 0.60
C LEU A 252 11.86 -0.44 1.35
N ARG A 253 12.22 0.73 1.86
CA ARG A 253 13.31 0.94 2.79
C ARG A 253 12.84 1.85 3.92
N SER A 254 13.39 1.68 5.11
CA SER A 254 13.17 2.68 6.17
C SER A 254 14.01 3.92 5.87
N ALA A 255 13.38 5.09 5.87
CA ALA A 255 14.16 6.33 5.83
C ALA A 255 15.00 6.42 7.10
N HIS A 256 16.30 6.67 6.92
CA HIS A 256 17.20 6.94 8.02
C HIS A 256 17.22 8.46 8.25
N GLY A 257 16.95 8.92 9.46
CA GLY A 257 17.07 10.33 9.81
C GLY A 257 15.88 10.89 10.59
N ALA A 258 15.35 12.01 10.10
CA ALA A 258 14.36 12.84 10.77
C ALA A 258 12.99 12.15 10.89
N VAL A 259 12.28 12.49 11.97
CA VAL A 259 10.89 12.12 12.19
C VAL A 259 10.02 13.36 12.01
N TYR A 260 8.77 13.15 11.62
CA TYR A 260 7.85 14.20 11.21
C TYR A 260 6.51 14.04 11.93
N ALA A 261 5.77 15.14 12.06
CA ALA A 261 4.35 15.05 12.34
C ALA A 261 3.61 14.46 11.12
N LEU A 262 2.42 13.87 11.33
CA LEU A 262 1.67 13.22 10.23
C LEU A 262 1.46 14.13 9.00
N PRO A 263 1.01 15.40 9.13
CA PRO A 263 0.81 16.26 7.97
C PRO A 263 2.10 16.56 7.20
N GLU A 264 3.22 16.67 7.92
CA GLU A 264 4.54 16.90 7.33
C GLU A 264 5.03 15.65 6.60
N ALA A 265 4.85 14.47 7.20
CA ALA A 265 5.20 13.19 6.58
C ALA A 265 4.40 12.92 5.29
N LEU A 266 3.15 13.39 5.24
CA LEU A 266 2.31 13.29 4.04
C LEU A 266 2.74 14.26 2.94
N ALA A 267 3.27 15.44 3.30
CA ALA A 267 3.71 16.46 2.37
C ALA A 267 5.15 16.27 1.85
N ILE A 268 5.98 15.52 2.58
CA ILE A 268 7.39 15.40 2.25
C ILE A 268 7.61 14.70 0.90
N THR A 269 8.60 15.19 0.16
CA THR A 269 9.11 14.54 -1.04
C THR A 269 10.55 14.13 -0.81
N MET A 270 10.86 12.87 -1.04
CA MET A 270 12.20 12.30 -0.92
C MET A 270 12.57 11.57 -2.20
N GLN A 271 13.84 11.68 -2.58
CA GLN A 271 14.43 10.88 -3.63
C GLN A 271 15.90 10.64 -3.29
N ASP A 272 16.28 9.37 -3.14
CA ASP A 272 17.66 8.97 -2.91
C ASP A 272 18.38 8.81 -4.27
N PRO A 273 19.42 9.61 -4.56
CA PRO A 273 20.13 9.51 -5.83
C PRO A 273 20.96 8.22 -5.96
N ALA A 274 21.28 7.52 -4.86
CA ALA A 274 22.12 6.34 -4.89
C ALA A 274 21.37 5.10 -5.40
N ASP A 275 20.10 4.93 -5.02
CA ASP A 275 19.33 3.72 -5.33
C ASP A 275 17.97 3.99 -5.98
N GLY A 276 17.58 5.26 -6.14
CA GLY A 276 16.35 5.70 -6.79
C GLY A 276 15.11 5.59 -5.91
N ALA A 277 15.24 5.28 -4.61
CA ALA A 277 14.10 5.19 -3.72
C ALA A 277 13.45 6.56 -3.47
N ALA A 278 12.13 6.61 -3.56
CA ALA A 278 11.36 7.85 -3.48
C ALA A 278 10.14 7.74 -2.57
N ALA A 279 9.71 8.87 -2.04
CA ALA A 279 8.44 9.05 -1.35
C ALA A 279 7.84 10.39 -1.78
N PRO A 280 6.68 10.44 -2.46
CA PRO A 280 5.99 9.28 -3.05
C PRO A 280 6.83 8.58 -4.14
N PHE A 281 6.48 7.32 -4.43
CA PHE A 281 6.96 6.60 -5.61
C PHE A 281 5.78 6.16 -6.49
N ALA A 282 5.99 6.11 -7.80
CA ALA A 282 4.96 5.68 -8.74
C ALA A 282 4.82 4.15 -8.72
N ALA A 283 3.63 3.64 -8.40
CA ALA A 283 3.33 2.22 -8.39
C ALA A 283 2.02 1.87 -9.09
N THR A 284 1.92 0.63 -9.57
CA THR A 284 0.67 0.04 -10.04
C THR A 284 -0.21 -0.35 -8.84
N ALA A 285 -1.53 -0.35 -9.04
CA ALA A 285 -2.47 -0.55 -7.94
C ALA A 285 -2.31 -1.88 -7.19
N GLY A 286 -1.85 -2.94 -7.85
CA GLY A 286 -1.64 -4.24 -7.20
C GLY A 286 -0.70 -4.16 -5.99
N ALA A 287 0.30 -3.29 -6.05
CA ALA A 287 1.26 -3.10 -4.95
C ALA A 287 0.63 -2.48 -3.69
N LEU A 288 -0.59 -1.93 -3.77
CA LEU A 288 -1.31 -1.32 -2.65
C LEU A 288 -1.98 -2.35 -1.73
N ALA A 289 -2.12 -3.59 -2.20
CA ALA A 289 -2.69 -4.70 -1.42
C ALA A 289 -1.63 -5.60 -0.76
N ALA A 290 -0.34 -5.29 -0.96
CA ALA A 290 0.80 -6.02 -0.43
C ALA A 290 1.14 -5.68 1.03
#